data_AF-A0A0F9G5E1-F1
#
_entry.id   AF-A0A0F9G5E1-F1
#
_cell.length_a   1.000
_cell.length_b   1.000
_cell.length_c   1.000
_cell.angle_alpha   90.00
_cell.angle_beta   90.00
_cell.angle_gamma   90.00
#
_symmetry.space_group_name_H-M   'P 1'
#
loop_
_entity.id
_entity.type
_entity.pdbx_description
1 polymer ?
#
loop_
_entity_poly.entity_id
_entity_poly.type
_entity_poly.pdbx_seq_one_letter_code
_entity_poly.pdbx_strand_id
1 'polypeptide(L)'
;MGKKQVAEKTKEQVVAEARLIEEKHAQRVSKSAKKRYEKGKVYIKASFNNTFITVTDMDGNVITWMTAGSLGFSGPKKATPFAAAKVVEAIAEKLQRTGPFEIEIYLKGVGSGRDSAVRTFGAKGFTITAIKDITPIPHNGPRAKKVRRV
;
A
#
# COMPACT_ATOMS: atom_id res chain seq x y z
N MET A 1 39.48 39.82 -4.48
CA MET A 1 38.47 40.02 -3.40
C MET A 1 37.25 40.75 -3.98
N GLY A 2 36.30 40.03 -4.57
CA GLY A 2 35.08 40.63 -5.13
C GLY A 2 33.89 40.37 -4.19
N LYS A 3 33.35 41.43 -3.59
CA LYS A 3 32.13 41.34 -2.76
C LYS A 3 30.95 40.99 -3.67
N LYS A 4 30.41 39.77 -3.55
CA LYS A 4 29.11 39.41 -4.13
C LYS A 4 28.04 40.18 -3.35
N GLN A 5 27.42 41.19 -3.97
CA GLN A 5 26.19 41.76 -3.44
C GLN A 5 25.05 40.79 -3.75
N VAL A 6 24.40 40.27 -2.70
CA VAL A 6 23.17 39.49 -2.81
C VAL A 6 22.02 40.48 -2.68
N ALA A 7 21.20 40.60 -3.72
CA ALA A 7 20.00 41.42 -3.69
C ALA A 7 18.97 40.79 -2.74
N GLU A 8 18.74 41.43 -1.59
CA GLU A 8 17.65 41.07 -0.68
C GLU A 8 16.31 41.47 -1.31
N LYS A 9 15.45 40.48 -1.61
CA LYS A 9 14.08 40.73 -2.07
C LYS A 9 13.30 41.46 -0.97
N THR A 10 12.54 42.50 -1.33
CA THR A 10 11.67 43.25 -0.40
C THR A 10 10.59 42.37 0.20
N LYS A 11 10.25 42.61 1.48
CA LYS A 11 9.30 41.78 2.27
C LYS A 11 7.93 41.60 1.59
N GLU A 12 7.47 42.60 0.85
CA GLU A 12 6.19 42.56 0.12
C GLU A 12 6.20 41.57 -1.05
N GLN A 13 7.33 41.42 -1.74
CA GLN A 13 7.49 40.46 -2.85
C GLN A 13 7.49 39.01 -2.33
N VAL A 14 8.07 38.77 -1.15
CA VAL A 14 8.08 37.45 -0.51
C VAL A 14 6.66 37.03 -0.05
N VAL A 15 5.87 37.97 0.46
CA VAL A 15 4.47 37.72 0.87
C VAL A 15 3.57 37.46 -0.35
N ALA A 16 3.79 38.16 -1.47
CA ALA A 16 3.07 37.92 -2.72
C ALA A 16 3.44 36.57 -3.37
N GLU A 17 4.73 36.19 -3.37
CA GLU A 17 5.17 34.86 -3.82
C GLU A 17 4.56 33.75 -2.93
N ALA A 18 4.48 33.96 -1.61
CA ALA A 18 3.88 32.99 -0.69
C ALA A 18 2.38 32.77 -0.92
N ARG A 19 1.61 33.85 -1.17
CA ARG A 19 0.17 33.75 -1.48
C ARG A 19 -0.09 33.02 -2.80
N LEU A 20 0.70 33.29 -3.83
CA LEU A 20 0.61 32.58 -5.12
C LEU A 20 0.97 31.10 -4.98
N ILE A 21 1.91 30.76 -4.09
CA ILE A 21 2.24 29.37 -3.77
C ILE A 21 1.07 28.70 -3.04
N GLU A 22 0.48 29.36 -2.04
CA GLU A 22 -0.72 28.85 -1.35
C GLU A 22 -1.91 28.66 -2.28
N GLU A 23 -2.20 29.60 -3.17
CA GLU A 23 -3.30 29.51 -4.13
C GLU A 23 -3.07 28.38 -5.14
N LYS A 24 -1.83 28.24 -5.66
CA LYS A 24 -1.46 27.10 -6.52
C LYS A 24 -1.53 25.78 -5.76
N HIS A 25 -1.19 25.76 -4.48
CA HIS A 25 -1.30 24.59 -3.63
C HIS A 25 -2.77 24.22 -3.39
N ALA A 26 -3.62 25.20 -3.07
CA ALA A 26 -5.05 25.02 -2.89
C ALA A 26 -5.75 24.57 -4.19
N GLN A 27 -5.38 25.13 -5.34
CA GLN A 27 -5.87 24.68 -6.65
C GLN A 27 -5.41 23.27 -7.02
N ARG A 28 -4.19 22.86 -6.64
CA ARG A 28 -3.73 21.46 -6.80
C ARG A 28 -4.51 20.51 -5.91
N VAL A 29 -4.77 20.90 -4.67
CA VAL A 29 -5.55 20.11 -3.72
C VAL A 29 -7.00 19.96 -4.20
N SER A 30 -7.62 21.02 -4.73
CA SER A 30 -8.99 21.00 -5.24
C SER A 30 -9.14 20.26 -6.58
N LYS A 31 -8.15 20.33 -7.49
CA LYS A 31 -8.13 19.53 -8.72
C LYS A 31 -7.86 18.04 -8.48
N SER A 32 -7.30 17.67 -7.32
CA SER A 32 -7.16 16.27 -6.93
C SER A 32 -8.49 15.71 -6.40
N ALA A 33 -9.53 15.74 -7.24
CA ALA A 33 -10.75 14.99 -6.95
C ALA A 33 -10.36 13.52 -6.74
N LYS A 34 -10.62 13.00 -5.55
CA LYS A 34 -10.28 11.61 -5.19
C LYS A 34 -11.07 10.69 -6.11
N LYS A 35 -10.39 10.13 -7.12
CA LYS A 35 -10.95 9.12 -8.02
C LYS A 35 -11.50 7.99 -7.16
N ARG A 36 -12.80 7.75 -7.25
CA ARG A 36 -13.47 6.63 -6.56
C ARG A 36 -13.32 5.41 -7.43
N TYR A 37 -12.82 4.33 -6.85
CA TYR A 37 -12.71 3.04 -7.53
C TYR A 37 -13.87 2.17 -7.07
N GLU A 38 -14.53 1.48 -8.00
CA GLU A 38 -15.62 0.54 -7.67
C GLU A 38 -15.10 -0.90 -7.56
N LYS A 39 -14.26 -1.28 -8.53
CA LYS A 39 -13.61 -2.59 -8.65
C LYS A 39 -12.10 -2.45 -8.49
N GLY A 40 -11.44 -3.44 -7.93
CA GLY A 40 -9.99 -3.45 -7.80
C GLY A 40 -9.40 -4.84 -7.59
N LYS A 41 -8.06 -4.89 -7.60
CA LYS A 41 -7.29 -6.11 -7.34
C LYS A 41 -6.55 -5.96 -6.03
N VAL A 42 -6.52 -7.04 -5.23
CA VAL A 42 -5.81 -7.10 -3.96
C VAL A 42 -4.73 -8.16 -4.05
N TYR A 43 -3.48 -7.75 -3.96
CA TYR A 43 -2.33 -8.65 -3.93
C TYR A 43 -1.91 -8.91 -2.50
N ILE A 44 -1.99 -10.16 -2.08
CA ILE A 44 -1.57 -10.63 -0.75
C ILE A 44 -0.31 -11.47 -0.94
N LYS A 45 0.83 -10.93 -0.49
CA LYS A 45 2.10 -11.66 -0.45
C LYS A 45 2.31 -12.18 0.98
N ALA A 46 2.09 -13.47 1.16
CA ALA A 46 2.27 -14.17 2.42
C ALA A 46 3.61 -14.93 2.42
N SER A 47 4.59 -14.40 3.14
CA SER A 47 5.89 -15.05 3.40
C SER A 47 5.91 -15.65 4.81
N PHE A 48 6.91 -16.47 5.12
CA PHE A 48 7.11 -17.05 6.46
C PHE A 48 7.46 -16.01 7.53
N ASN A 49 7.90 -14.82 7.14
CA ASN A 49 8.42 -13.80 8.06
C ASN A 49 7.64 -12.47 8.02
N ASN A 50 6.72 -12.30 7.06
CA ASN A 50 5.96 -11.07 6.89
C ASN A 50 4.76 -11.26 5.95
N THR A 51 3.76 -10.40 6.10
CA THR A 51 2.60 -10.31 5.21
C THR A 51 2.55 -8.89 4.62
N PHE A 52 2.50 -8.81 3.30
CA PHE A 52 2.37 -7.56 2.54
C PHE A 52 1.05 -7.59 1.78
N ILE A 53 0.28 -6.51 1.86
CA ILE A 53 -1.00 -6.39 1.19
C ILE A 53 -1.02 -5.09 0.40
N THR A 54 -1.29 -5.20 -0.89
CA THR A 54 -1.35 -4.07 -1.82
C THR A 54 -2.70 -4.09 -2.53
N VAL A 55 -3.37 -2.95 -2.54
CA VAL A 55 -4.65 -2.76 -3.23
C VAL A 55 -4.42 -1.86 -4.44
N THR A 56 -4.89 -2.32 -5.59
CA THR A 56 -4.71 -1.64 -6.88
C THR A 56 -6.04 -1.46 -7.59
N ASP A 57 -6.05 -0.56 -8.56
CA ASP A 57 -7.07 -0.51 -9.61
C ASP A 57 -6.97 -1.74 -10.53
N MET A 58 -7.93 -1.94 -11.43
CA MET A 58 -7.95 -2.99 -12.43
C MET A 58 -6.74 -2.90 -13.39
N ASP A 59 -6.29 -1.68 -13.67
CA ASP A 59 -5.10 -1.36 -14.48
C ASP A 59 -3.77 -1.62 -13.75
N GLY A 60 -3.80 -1.93 -12.46
CA GLY A 60 -2.61 -2.21 -11.66
C GLY A 60 -1.98 -0.99 -10.96
N ASN A 61 -2.60 0.19 -11.06
CA ASN A 61 -2.18 1.37 -10.30
C ASN A 61 -2.43 1.18 -8.81
N VAL A 62 -1.42 1.40 -7.97
CA VAL A 62 -1.53 1.19 -6.52
C VAL A 62 -2.32 2.31 -5.86
N ILE A 63 -3.40 1.93 -5.16
CA ILE A 63 -4.24 2.86 -4.39
C ILE A 63 -3.68 2.97 -2.97
N THR A 64 -3.48 1.82 -2.32
CA THR A 64 -2.90 1.76 -0.98
C THR A 64 -2.16 0.45 -0.77
N TRP A 65 -1.23 0.46 0.17
CA TRP A 65 -0.48 -0.72 0.57
C TRP A 65 -0.19 -0.62 2.06
N MET A 66 -0.15 -1.77 2.73
CA MET A 66 0.28 -1.89 4.11
C MET A 66 1.01 -3.22 4.31
N THR A 67 1.82 -3.26 5.37
CA THR A 67 2.61 -4.43 5.73
C THR A 67 2.54 -4.61 7.24
N ALA A 68 2.77 -5.82 7.73
CA ALA A 68 2.76 -6.05 9.18
C ALA A 68 3.80 -5.16 9.90
N GLY A 69 4.96 -4.94 9.27
CA GLY A 69 5.99 -4.04 9.79
C GLY A 69 5.55 -2.57 9.86
N SER A 70 4.78 -2.09 8.87
CA SER A 70 4.27 -0.71 8.84
C SER A 70 3.29 -0.41 9.98
N LEU A 71 2.66 -1.44 10.54
CA LEU A 71 1.72 -1.32 11.66
C LEU A 71 2.42 -1.45 13.03
N GLY A 72 3.74 -1.58 13.05
CA GLY A 72 4.54 -1.67 14.28
C GLY A 72 4.80 -3.10 14.76
N PHE A 73 4.38 -4.14 14.03
CA PHE A 73 4.78 -5.51 14.38
C PHE A 73 6.27 -5.72 14.09
N SER A 74 7.02 -6.20 15.08
CA SER A 74 8.45 -6.46 14.99
C SER A 74 8.76 -7.95 15.21
N GLY A 75 9.95 -8.38 14.73
CA GLY A 75 10.41 -9.76 14.89
C GLY A 75 9.45 -10.83 14.31
N PRO A 76 9.32 -11.99 14.97
CA PRO A 76 8.45 -13.10 14.53
C PRO A 76 6.96 -12.74 14.50
N LYS A 77 6.52 -11.71 15.25
CA LYS A 77 5.11 -11.30 15.31
C LYS A 77 4.56 -10.86 13.95
N LYS A 78 5.44 -10.44 13.03
CA LYS A 78 5.09 -10.05 11.65
C LYS A 78 4.50 -11.16 10.79
N ALA A 79 4.82 -12.42 11.10
CA ALA A 79 4.35 -13.58 10.35
C ALA A 79 3.01 -14.13 10.85
N THR A 80 2.47 -13.59 11.93
CA THR A 80 1.28 -14.15 12.58
C THR A 80 0.00 -13.83 11.79
N PRO A 81 -1.02 -14.71 11.85
CA PRO A 81 -2.33 -14.43 11.23
C PRO A 81 -3.00 -13.19 11.85
N PHE A 82 -2.79 -12.96 13.15
CA PHE A 82 -3.28 -11.76 13.82
C PHE A 82 -2.73 -10.46 13.20
N ALA A 83 -1.44 -10.43 12.89
CA ALA A 83 -0.84 -9.28 12.20
C ALA A 83 -1.45 -9.08 10.81
N ALA A 84 -1.71 -10.16 10.07
CA ALA A 84 -2.36 -10.09 8.76
C ALA A 84 -3.78 -9.50 8.86
N ALA A 85 -4.58 -9.94 9.82
CA ALA A 85 -5.91 -9.38 10.07
C ALA A 85 -5.83 -7.88 10.34
N LYS A 86 -4.97 -7.45 11.27
CA LYS A 86 -4.79 -6.03 11.61
C LYS A 86 -4.33 -5.17 10.43
N VAL A 87 -3.49 -5.71 9.54
CA VAL A 87 -3.09 -5.02 8.30
C VAL A 87 -4.31 -4.79 7.39
N VAL A 88 -5.18 -5.79 7.25
CA VAL A 88 -6.42 -5.64 6.46
C VAL A 88 -7.35 -4.61 7.08
N GLU A 89 -7.47 -4.56 8.40
CA GLU A 89 -8.29 -3.53 9.07
C GLU A 89 -7.79 -2.12 8.76
N ALA A 90 -6.48 -1.90 8.87
CA ALA A 90 -5.86 -0.60 8.56
C ALA A 90 -6.02 -0.22 7.08
N ILE A 91 -6.01 -1.19 6.16
CA ILE A 91 -6.30 -0.96 4.74
C ILE A 91 -7.77 -0.60 4.55
N ALA A 92 -8.69 -1.30 5.21
CA ALA A 92 -10.11 -1.05 5.11
C ALA A 92 -10.44 0.38 5.56
N GLU A 93 -9.86 0.84 6.67
CA GLU A 93 -9.99 2.22 7.15
C GLU A 93 -9.50 3.25 6.12
N LYS A 94 -8.37 3.00 5.47
CA LYS A 94 -7.84 3.89 4.40
C LYS A 94 -8.73 3.90 3.16
N LEU A 95 -9.41 2.80 2.86
CA LEU A 95 -10.25 2.64 1.68
C LEU A 95 -11.68 3.15 1.87
N GLN A 96 -12.14 3.43 3.10
CA GLN A 96 -13.53 3.89 3.35
C GLN A 96 -13.99 5.05 2.46
N ARG A 97 -13.10 5.97 2.08
CA ARG A 97 -13.44 7.18 1.31
C ARG A 97 -13.17 7.08 -0.19
N THR A 98 -12.32 6.15 -0.63
CA THR A 98 -11.75 6.15 -1.99
C THR A 98 -11.92 4.80 -2.69
N GLY A 99 -12.01 3.73 -1.91
CA GLY A 99 -11.62 2.39 -2.33
C GLY A 99 -12.73 1.55 -2.97
N PRO A 100 -12.31 0.48 -3.67
CA PRO A 100 -13.21 -0.45 -4.32
C PRO A 100 -13.93 -1.33 -3.30
N PHE A 101 -15.23 -1.52 -3.50
CA PHE A 101 -16.07 -2.42 -2.70
C PHE A 101 -16.02 -3.85 -3.25
N GLU A 102 -15.78 -4.00 -4.54
CA GLU A 102 -15.60 -5.29 -5.21
C GLU A 102 -14.12 -5.55 -5.48
N ILE A 103 -13.63 -6.72 -5.04
CA ILE A 103 -12.21 -7.05 -5.12
C ILE A 103 -11.95 -8.44 -5.71
N GLU A 104 -10.93 -8.53 -6.55
CA GLU A 104 -10.28 -9.79 -6.92
C GLU A 104 -9.02 -10.00 -6.08
N ILE A 105 -8.92 -11.14 -5.38
CA ILE A 105 -7.78 -11.43 -4.52
C ILE A 105 -6.76 -12.30 -5.25
N TYR A 106 -5.51 -11.86 -5.25
CA TYR A 106 -4.36 -12.56 -5.80
C TYR A 106 -3.40 -12.94 -4.67
N LEU A 107 -3.24 -14.23 -4.44
CA LEU A 107 -2.43 -14.78 -3.36
C LEU A 107 -1.05 -15.17 -3.88
N LYS A 108 0.02 -14.81 -3.14
CA LYS A 108 1.39 -15.18 -3.48
C LYS A 108 2.13 -15.70 -2.24
N GLY A 109 2.59 -16.95 -2.32
CA GLY A 109 3.35 -17.61 -1.27
C GLY A 109 2.48 -18.38 -0.28
N VAL A 110 3.15 -19.12 0.61
CA VAL A 110 2.57 -20.11 1.53
C VAL A 110 2.63 -19.70 3.01
N GLY A 111 2.65 -18.39 3.30
CA GLY A 111 2.70 -17.88 4.68
C GLY A 111 1.38 -18.00 5.45
N SER A 112 1.47 -18.05 6.79
CA SER A 112 0.34 -18.12 7.73
C SER A 112 -0.65 -16.96 7.64
N GLY A 113 -0.23 -15.80 7.14
CA GLY A 113 -1.11 -14.63 6.95
C GLY A 113 -2.09 -14.75 5.78
N ARG A 114 -1.98 -15.79 4.95
CA ARG A 114 -2.74 -15.93 3.70
C ARG A 114 -4.25 -16.04 3.90
N ASP A 115 -4.71 -17.10 4.58
CA ASP A 115 -6.13 -17.36 4.81
C ASP A 115 -6.74 -16.29 5.74
N SER A 116 -5.99 -15.89 6.78
CA SER A 116 -6.43 -14.85 7.70
C SER A 116 -6.74 -13.53 6.99
N ALA A 117 -5.90 -13.11 6.04
CA ALA A 117 -6.15 -11.88 5.30
C ALA A 117 -7.43 -11.95 4.45
N VAL A 118 -7.65 -13.06 3.72
CA VAL A 118 -8.86 -13.28 2.91
C VAL A 118 -10.12 -13.22 3.77
N ARG A 119 -10.11 -13.93 4.92
CA ARG A 119 -11.23 -13.93 5.85
C ARG A 119 -11.51 -12.54 6.42
N THR A 120 -10.47 -11.78 6.78
CA THR A 120 -10.65 -10.42 7.30
C THR A 120 -11.18 -9.46 6.23
N PHE A 121 -10.80 -9.62 4.96
CA PHE A 121 -11.39 -8.84 3.86
C PHE A 121 -12.89 -9.11 3.73
N GLY A 122 -13.32 -10.38 3.77
CA GLY A 122 -14.74 -10.73 3.80
C GLY A 122 -15.47 -10.16 5.03
N ALA A 123 -14.85 -10.24 6.21
CA ALA A 123 -15.43 -9.70 7.45
C ALA A 123 -15.55 -8.16 7.46
N LYS A 124 -14.70 -7.45 6.71
CA LYS A 124 -14.74 -5.98 6.57
C LYS A 124 -15.74 -5.49 5.51
N GLY A 125 -16.50 -6.41 4.90
CA GLY A 125 -17.58 -6.06 3.97
C GLY A 125 -17.14 -5.82 2.52
N PHE A 126 -15.95 -6.29 2.13
CA PHE A 126 -15.56 -6.30 0.73
C PHE A 126 -16.17 -7.50 0.01
N THR A 127 -16.75 -7.28 -1.16
CA THR A 127 -17.29 -8.35 -2.02
C THR A 127 -16.14 -9.01 -2.78
N ILE A 128 -15.84 -10.26 -2.46
CA ILE A 128 -14.76 -11.02 -3.08
C ILE A 128 -15.31 -11.70 -4.35
N THR A 129 -14.90 -11.23 -5.52
CA THR A 129 -15.34 -11.80 -6.81
C THR A 129 -14.58 -13.07 -7.17
N ALA A 130 -13.27 -13.09 -6.90
CA ALA A 130 -12.41 -14.22 -7.23
C ALA A 130 -11.22 -14.32 -6.26
N ILE A 131 -10.76 -15.54 -6.03
CA ILE A 131 -9.53 -15.84 -5.30
C ILE A 131 -8.61 -16.62 -6.24
N LYS A 132 -7.47 -16.04 -6.61
CA LYS A 132 -6.49 -16.64 -7.52
C LYS A 132 -5.17 -16.83 -6.80
N ASP A 133 -4.62 -18.04 -6.83
CA ASP A 133 -3.25 -18.29 -6.36
C ASP A 133 -2.27 -18.09 -7.51
N ILE A 134 -1.35 -17.14 -7.36
CA ILE A 134 -0.28 -16.81 -8.30
C ILE A 134 1.10 -17.12 -7.71
N THR A 135 1.19 -18.11 -6.81
CA THR A 135 2.47 -18.55 -6.26
C THR A 135 3.36 -19.09 -7.38
N PRO A 136 4.53 -18.49 -7.62
CA PRO A 136 5.38 -18.87 -8.75
C PRO A 136 6.00 -20.26 -8.50
N ILE A 137 5.77 -21.19 -9.42
CA ILE A 137 6.37 -22.53 -9.41
C ILE A 137 7.48 -22.56 -10.47
N PRO A 138 8.75 -22.71 -10.09
CA PRO A 138 9.84 -22.81 -11.07
C PRO A 138 9.87 -24.20 -11.71
N HIS A 139 9.90 -24.26 -13.04
CA HIS A 139 10.07 -25.51 -13.80
C HIS A 139 11.55 -25.92 -13.88
N ASN A 140 12.09 -26.48 -12.79
CA ASN A 140 13.51 -26.90 -12.68
C ASN A 140 14.53 -25.81 -13.08
N GLY A 141 14.22 -24.53 -12.80
CA GLY A 141 15.06 -23.39 -13.14
C GLY A 141 16.26 -23.21 -12.19
N PRO A 142 16.30 -22.14 -11.37
CA PRO A 142 17.44 -21.91 -10.48
C PRO A 142 17.52 -22.97 -9.38
N ARG A 143 18.75 -23.40 -9.06
CA ARG A 143 19.02 -24.33 -7.96
C ARG A 143 18.55 -23.71 -6.63
N ALA A 144 17.74 -24.47 -5.88
CA ALA A 144 17.29 -24.06 -4.55
C ALA A 144 18.47 -23.85 -3.59
N LYS A 145 18.31 -22.92 -2.63
CA LYS A 145 19.31 -22.65 -1.61
C LYS A 145 19.60 -23.93 -0.80
N LYS A 146 20.87 -24.19 -0.51
CA LYS A 146 21.30 -25.32 0.33
C LYS A 146 20.50 -25.35 1.63
N VAL A 147 20.02 -26.54 1.99
CA VAL A 147 19.24 -26.78 3.23
C VAL A 147 20.02 -26.26 4.43
N ARG A 148 19.33 -25.50 5.29
CA ARG A 148 19.91 -24.92 6.50
C ARG A 148 20.10 -26.03 7.54
N ARG A 149 21.25 -26.03 8.23
CA ARG A 149 21.67 -27.09 9.19
C ARG A 149 21.32 -26.80 10.66
N VAL A 150 20.52 -25.76 10.92
CA VAL A 150 20.20 -25.34 12.29
C VAL A 150 19.15 -26.28 12.86
#